data_AF-A8TJ43-F1
#
_entry.id   AF-A8TJ43-F1
#
_cell.length_a   1.000
_cell.length_b   1.000
_cell.length_c   1.000
_cell.angle_alpha   90.00
_cell.angle_beta   90.00
_cell.angle_gamma   90.00
#
_symmetry.space_group_name_H-M   'P 1'
#
loop_
_entity.id
_entity.type
_entity.pdbx_description
1 polymer ?
#
loop_
_entity_poly.entity_id
_entity_poly.type
_entity_poly.pdbx_seq_one_letter_code
_entity_poly.pdbx_strand_id
1 'polypeptide(L)'
;MLHEGYIEVLCVVDRDHPTGARTQRQLERYTGVHIVAMTDPDALARRDRLEAAGFETQDPVNLRRAVPLANGGEGMAAFTVCRTPADAMAEGRVQVLTQLTEELVWQPRWMNHENGIVALRDVVILPEDLDEAADRYARFTEASPKRIAEDMIRLELARGGVVLTTPAGAARLFPGATVPPVPGVVGYGLLSDTLSATRAFFEGRGFPVRDTGPGLACLTLPASLGGAWLIADDEQAFPWNRRAAG
;
A
#
# COMPACT_ATOMS: atom_id res chain seq x y z
N MET A 1 6.05 3.30 10.82
CA MET A 1 6.63 1.97 10.53
C MET A 1 5.76 0.93 11.20
N LEU A 2 5.59 -0.24 10.61
CA LEU A 2 4.86 -1.37 11.20
C LEU A 2 5.82 -2.57 11.27
N HIS A 3 5.47 -3.65 11.98
CA HIS A 3 6.31 -4.86 12.01
C HIS A 3 6.52 -5.42 10.59
N GLU A 4 5.48 -5.32 9.76
CA GLU A 4 5.51 -5.68 8.36
C GLU A 4 5.00 -4.51 7.52
N GLY A 5 5.93 -3.84 6.81
CA GLY A 5 5.63 -2.69 5.97
C GLY A 5 5.55 -1.35 6.72
N TYR A 6 5.12 -0.30 6.01
CA TYR A 6 4.90 1.03 6.56
C TYR A 6 3.99 1.85 5.66
N ILE A 7 3.42 2.91 6.23
CA ILE A 7 2.66 3.93 5.52
C ILE A 7 3.56 5.17 5.42
N GLU A 8 3.75 5.69 4.22
CA GLU A 8 4.47 6.93 3.96
C GLU A 8 3.48 8.06 3.67
N VAL A 9 3.55 9.14 4.44
CA VAL A 9 2.73 10.34 4.21
C VAL A 9 3.62 11.41 3.57
N LEU A 10 3.29 11.80 2.35
CA LEU A 10 4.02 12.80 1.58
C LEU A 10 3.17 14.07 1.41
N CYS A 11 3.80 15.21 1.62
CA CYS A 11 3.19 16.53 1.43
C CYS A 11 4.00 17.35 0.43
N VAL A 12 3.35 18.26 -0.30
CA VAL A 12 4.04 19.20 -1.18
C VAL A 12 4.58 20.36 -0.33
N VAL A 13 5.90 20.44 -0.19
CA VAL A 13 6.59 21.55 0.52
C VAL A 13 7.08 22.62 -0.46
N ASP A 14 7.50 22.20 -1.65
CA ASP A 14 7.95 23.07 -2.74
C ASP A 14 7.41 22.50 -4.05
N ARG A 15 6.55 23.26 -4.74
CA ARG A 15 5.90 22.86 -6.00
C ARG A 15 6.84 22.95 -7.21
N ASP A 16 7.90 23.75 -7.12
CA ASP A 16 8.83 23.97 -8.24
C ASP A 16 9.91 22.88 -8.28
N HIS A 17 10.22 22.27 -7.13
CA HIS A 17 11.09 21.10 -7.07
C HIS A 17 10.46 19.89 -7.81
N PRO A 18 11.20 19.13 -8.64
CA PRO A 18 10.63 18.05 -9.46
C PRO A 18 9.81 16.99 -8.69
N THR A 19 10.21 16.68 -7.45
CA THR A 19 9.45 15.77 -6.59
C THR A 19 8.13 16.37 -6.14
N GLY A 20 8.12 17.66 -5.74
CA GLY A 20 6.89 18.31 -5.31
C GLY A 20 5.94 18.59 -6.48
N ALA A 21 6.45 18.97 -7.65
CA ALA A 21 5.66 19.08 -8.88
C ALA A 21 4.97 17.75 -9.24
N ARG A 22 5.66 16.61 -9.06
CA ARG A 22 5.08 15.28 -9.27
C ARG A 22 4.00 14.95 -8.24
N THR A 23 4.27 15.16 -6.94
CA THR A 23 3.27 14.94 -5.88
C THR A 23 2.06 15.85 -6.09
N GLN A 24 2.27 17.07 -6.58
CA GLN A 24 1.20 17.99 -6.92
C GLN A 24 0.30 17.44 -8.04
N ARG A 25 0.88 16.92 -9.14
CA ARG A 25 0.10 16.26 -10.22
C ARG A 25 -0.67 15.03 -9.73
N GLN A 26 -0.13 14.29 -8.77
CA GLN A 26 -0.83 13.17 -8.14
C GLN A 26 -2.05 13.67 -7.35
N LEU A 27 -1.89 14.70 -6.53
CA LEU A 27 -2.98 15.32 -5.76
C LEU A 27 -4.06 15.97 -6.64
N GLU A 28 -3.70 16.44 -7.84
CA GLU A 28 -4.65 16.94 -8.85
C GLU A 28 -5.58 15.84 -9.40
N ARG A 29 -5.14 14.56 -9.39
CA ARG A 29 -6.02 13.43 -9.71
C ARG A 29 -7.00 13.16 -8.56
N TYR A 30 -6.48 13.07 -7.34
CA TYR A 30 -7.24 12.91 -6.09
C TYR A 30 -6.31 13.00 -4.88
N THR A 31 -6.83 13.36 -3.69
CA THR A 31 -6.12 13.15 -2.42
C THR A 31 -6.28 11.69 -2.00
N GLY A 32 -5.17 10.98 -1.76
CA GLY A 32 -5.19 9.56 -1.44
C GLY A 32 -3.84 8.88 -1.62
N VAL A 33 -3.88 7.56 -1.82
CA VAL A 33 -2.68 6.73 -2.01
C VAL A 33 -2.24 6.81 -3.47
N HIS A 34 -0.97 7.16 -3.69
CA HIS A 34 -0.40 7.29 -5.03
C HIS A 34 0.88 6.49 -5.27
N ILE A 35 1.39 5.83 -4.22
CA ILE A 35 2.65 5.08 -4.28
C ILE A 35 2.41 3.71 -3.66
N VAL A 36 2.77 2.66 -4.39
CA VAL A 36 2.83 1.29 -3.91
C VAL A 36 4.28 0.82 -4.05
N ALA A 37 4.95 0.63 -2.92
CA ALA A 37 6.35 0.21 -2.89
C ALA A 37 6.45 -1.25 -2.42
N MET A 38 6.97 -2.11 -3.28
CA MET A 38 7.14 -3.53 -3.00
C MET A 38 8.62 -3.81 -2.74
N THR A 39 8.91 -4.59 -1.69
CA THR A 39 10.29 -4.98 -1.37
C THR A 39 10.71 -6.19 -2.21
N ASP A 40 11.94 -6.14 -2.72
CA ASP A 40 12.64 -7.28 -3.30
C ASP A 40 14.04 -7.38 -2.66
N PRO A 41 14.55 -8.58 -2.35
CA PRO A 41 15.92 -8.74 -1.84
C PRO A 41 17.00 -8.22 -2.81
N ASP A 42 16.72 -8.15 -4.11
CA ASP A 42 17.62 -7.61 -5.13
C ASP A 42 16.84 -6.84 -6.20
N ALA A 43 16.70 -5.52 -5.99
CA ALA A 43 15.98 -4.63 -6.88
C ALA A 43 16.60 -4.55 -8.27
N LEU A 44 17.91 -4.78 -8.41
CA LEU A 44 18.58 -4.75 -9.72
C LEU A 44 18.26 -6.02 -10.51
N ALA A 45 18.40 -7.19 -9.88
CA ALA A 45 17.97 -8.44 -10.51
C ALA A 45 16.47 -8.42 -10.81
N ARG A 46 15.66 -7.79 -9.95
CA ARG A 46 14.23 -7.59 -10.22
C ARG A 46 13.98 -6.68 -11.40
N ARG A 47 14.74 -5.59 -11.54
CA ARG A 47 14.66 -4.71 -12.70
C ARG A 47 14.89 -5.48 -13.99
N ASP A 48 15.93 -6.32 -14.05
CA ASP A 48 16.22 -7.13 -15.25
C ASP A 48 15.05 -8.06 -15.62
N ARG A 49 14.41 -8.67 -14.61
CA ARG A 49 13.22 -9.52 -14.83
C ARG A 49 12.00 -8.70 -15.28
N LEU A 50 11.83 -7.49 -14.78
CA LEU A 50 10.78 -6.57 -15.23
C LEU A 50 10.98 -6.17 -16.70
N GLU A 51 12.22 -5.85 -17.10
CA GLU A 51 12.56 -5.55 -18.49
C GLU A 51 12.28 -6.75 -19.40
N ALA A 52 12.68 -7.96 -18.98
CA ALA A 52 12.36 -9.20 -19.69
C ALA A 52 10.85 -9.49 -19.77
N ALA A 53 10.06 -9.01 -18.81
CA ALA A 53 8.60 -9.11 -18.79
C ALA A 53 7.90 -7.99 -19.58
N GLY A 54 8.66 -7.15 -20.29
CA GLY A 54 8.15 -6.11 -21.18
C GLY A 54 7.86 -4.77 -20.49
N PHE A 55 8.38 -4.53 -19.29
CA PHE A 55 8.31 -3.22 -18.66
C PHE A 55 9.52 -2.37 -19.07
N GLU A 56 9.27 -1.15 -19.53
CA GLU A 56 10.32 -0.15 -19.58
C GLU A 56 10.65 0.26 -18.15
N THR A 57 11.92 0.14 -17.72
CA THR A 57 12.32 0.58 -16.37
C THR A 57 13.21 1.81 -16.47
N GLN A 58 13.11 2.67 -15.46
CA GLN A 58 14.01 3.81 -15.30
C GLN A 58 15.33 3.37 -14.65
N ASP A 59 16.36 4.18 -14.80
CA ASP A 59 17.61 3.97 -14.07
C ASP A 59 17.37 3.81 -12.56
N PRO A 60 18.00 2.82 -11.91
CA PRO A 60 17.91 2.62 -10.47
C PRO A 60 18.34 3.88 -9.72
N VAL A 61 17.56 4.25 -8.71
CA VAL A 61 17.86 5.40 -7.86
C VAL A 61 18.36 4.91 -6.51
N ASN A 62 19.58 5.31 -6.15
CA ASN A 62 20.14 5.10 -4.83
C ASN A 62 19.78 6.27 -3.92
N LEU A 63 18.93 5.99 -2.93
CA LEU A 63 18.45 7.00 -1.99
C LEU A 63 19.12 6.78 -0.63
N ARG A 64 19.49 7.88 0.01
CA ARG A 64 20.14 7.89 1.33
C ARG A 64 19.58 9.01 2.18
N ARG A 65 19.41 8.76 3.48
CA ARG A 65 19.04 9.78 4.46
C ARG A 65 19.59 9.45 5.84
N ALA A 66 19.99 10.48 6.58
CA ALA A 66 20.30 10.33 8.00
C ALA A 66 19.04 9.94 8.78
N VAL A 67 19.19 9.02 9.72
CA VAL A 67 18.12 8.60 10.65
C VAL A 67 18.65 8.60 12.07
N PRO A 68 17.90 9.14 13.04
CA PRO A 68 18.32 9.12 14.43
C PRO A 68 18.26 7.69 14.98
N LEU A 69 19.25 7.33 15.79
CA LEU A 69 19.37 6.02 16.43
C LEU A 69 18.95 6.10 17.90
N ALA A 70 18.54 4.96 18.46
CA ALA A 70 18.11 4.88 19.87
C ALA A 70 19.22 5.26 20.88
N ASN A 71 20.49 5.11 20.49
CA ASN A 71 21.66 5.50 21.29
C ASN A 71 22.00 7.01 21.20
N GLY A 72 21.17 7.81 20.53
CA GLY A 72 21.38 9.26 20.36
C GLY A 72 22.28 9.66 19.19
N GLY A 73 22.83 8.69 18.44
CA GLY A 73 23.60 8.95 17.22
C GLY A 73 22.74 9.02 15.95
N GLU A 74 23.41 9.09 14.80
CA GLU A 74 22.78 9.00 13.48
C GLU A 74 23.32 7.81 12.69
N GLY A 75 22.44 7.16 11.94
CA GLY A 75 22.78 6.16 10.93
C GLY A 75 22.37 6.65 9.54
N MET A 76 22.97 6.09 8.49
CA MET A 76 22.60 6.43 7.11
C MET A 76 21.70 5.35 6.54
N ALA A 77 20.38 5.59 6.54
CA ALA A 77 19.44 4.70 5.88
C ALA A 77 19.66 4.74 4.36
N ALA A 78 19.73 3.58 3.72
CA ALA A 78 20.00 3.46 2.28
C ALA A 78 19.07 2.44 1.60
N PHE A 79 18.63 2.76 0.39
CA PHE A 79 17.75 1.92 -0.41
C PHE A 79 17.99 2.13 -1.91
N THR A 80 17.88 1.03 -2.67
CA THR A 80 17.90 1.04 -4.14
C THR A 80 16.46 0.93 -4.62
N VAL A 81 16.01 1.86 -5.46
CA VAL A 81 14.64 1.89 -5.98
C VAL A 81 14.65 1.75 -7.50
N CYS A 82 13.92 0.77 -8.01
CA CYS A 82 13.67 0.55 -9.43
C CYS A 82 12.22 0.91 -9.74
N ARG A 83 12.01 1.67 -10.81
CA ARG A 83 10.71 2.29 -11.13
C ARG A 83 10.36 1.97 -12.57
N THR A 84 9.07 1.82 -12.83
CA THR A 84 8.53 1.95 -14.17
C THR A 84 8.16 3.42 -14.45
N PRO A 85 8.04 3.83 -15.72
CA PRO A 85 7.43 5.10 -16.11
C PRO A 85 6.07 5.33 -15.46
N ALA A 86 5.70 6.60 -15.30
CA ALA A 86 4.51 6.99 -14.54
C ALA A 86 3.18 6.49 -15.14
N ASP A 87 3.17 6.19 -16.43
CA ASP A 87 2.04 5.70 -17.23
C ASP A 87 2.03 4.17 -17.40
N ALA A 88 3.14 3.49 -17.11
CA ALA A 88 3.20 2.03 -17.15
C ALA A 88 2.29 1.36 -16.12
N MET A 89 1.94 2.08 -15.05
CA MET A 89 1.02 1.65 -14.01
C MET A 89 0.01 2.78 -13.75
N ALA A 90 -1.12 2.76 -14.45
CA ALA A 90 -2.05 3.88 -14.49
C ALA A 90 -2.66 4.21 -13.12
N GLU A 91 -2.77 3.23 -12.23
CA GLU A 91 -3.38 3.34 -10.90
C GLU A 91 -2.55 4.17 -9.93
N GLY A 92 -1.23 4.24 -10.14
CA GLY A 92 -0.31 4.97 -9.29
C GLY A 92 1.14 4.58 -9.54
N ARG A 93 2.05 5.18 -8.78
CA ARG A 93 3.48 4.85 -8.87
C ARG A 93 3.74 3.52 -8.15
N VAL A 94 3.77 2.43 -8.91
CA VAL A 94 4.17 1.12 -8.41
C VAL A 94 5.67 0.93 -8.65
N GLN A 95 6.40 0.54 -7.61
CA GLN A 95 7.86 0.46 -7.66
C GLN A 95 8.38 -0.69 -6.82
N VAL A 96 9.59 -1.14 -7.15
CA VAL A 96 10.34 -2.13 -6.37
C VAL A 96 11.49 -1.44 -5.67
N LEU A 97 11.81 -1.87 -4.45
CA LEU A 97 13.02 -1.44 -3.75
C LEU A 97 13.70 -2.56 -2.96
N THR A 98 14.99 -2.38 -2.72
CA THR A 98 15.76 -3.14 -1.74
C THR A 98 16.19 -2.20 -0.63
N GLN A 99 15.88 -2.56 0.61
CA GLN A 99 16.42 -1.90 1.79
C GLN A 99 17.83 -2.41 2.03
N LEU A 100 18.82 -1.52 2.05
CA LEU A 100 20.23 -1.90 2.26
C LEU A 100 20.65 -1.83 3.73
N THR A 101 19.87 -1.12 4.53
CA THR A 101 20.09 -0.90 5.97
C THR A 101 18.73 -0.88 6.68
N GLU A 102 17.95 -1.95 6.49
CA GLU A 102 16.56 -2.08 6.94
C GLU A 102 16.43 -1.84 8.45
N GLU A 103 17.39 -2.35 9.22
CA GLU A 103 17.48 -2.25 10.67
C GLU A 103 17.56 -0.80 11.17
N LEU A 104 18.09 0.12 10.36
CA LEU A 104 18.14 1.55 10.71
C LEU A 104 16.78 2.23 10.55
N VAL A 105 15.89 1.67 9.73
CA VAL A 105 14.55 2.21 9.44
C VAL A 105 13.48 1.51 10.29
N TRP A 106 13.61 0.21 10.54
CA TRP A 106 12.71 -0.59 11.40
C TRP A 106 13.22 -0.71 12.84
N GLN A 107 13.40 0.44 13.50
CA GLN A 107 13.75 0.45 14.93
C GLN A 107 12.53 0.12 15.80
N PRO A 108 12.64 -0.75 16.83
CA PRO A 108 11.53 -1.14 17.70
C PRO A 108 10.71 0.03 18.27
N ARG A 109 11.37 1.15 18.58
CA ARG A 109 10.74 2.37 19.10
C ARG A 109 9.76 3.06 18.13
N TRP A 110 9.72 2.65 16.85
CA TRP A 110 8.84 3.22 15.82
C TRP A 110 7.75 2.26 15.33
N MET A 111 7.75 1.03 15.83
CA MET A 111 6.82 -0.02 15.38
C MET A 111 5.62 -0.21 16.31
N ASN A 112 5.72 0.22 17.57
CA ASN A 112 4.63 0.16 18.53
C ASN A 112 3.77 1.43 18.46
N HIS A 113 2.49 1.27 18.16
CA HIS A 113 1.53 2.38 18.03
C HIS A 113 0.40 2.22 19.05
N GLU A 114 -0.03 3.35 19.64
CA GLU A 114 -1.17 3.38 20.57
C GLU A 114 -2.48 2.92 19.94
N ASN A 115 -2.57 2.99 18.61
CA ASN A 115 -3.75 2.56 17.86
C ASN A 115 -3.79 1.04 17.61
N GLY A 116 -2.83 0.26 18.10
CA GLY A 116 -2.83 -1.20 18.00
C GLY A 116 -2.55 -1.79 16.61
N ILE A 117 -2.31 -0.96 15.59
CA ILE A 117 -1.99 -1.44 14.22
C ILE A 117 -0.54 -1.91 14.16
N VAL A 118 -0.33 -3.12 13.62
CA VAL A 118 0.96 -3.81 13.65
C VAL A 118 1.51 -4.22 12.29
N ALA A 119 0.68 -4.35 11.25
CA ALA A 119 1.14 -4.77 9.93
C ALA A 119 0.31 -4.17 8.79
N LEU A 120 0.97 -3.93 7.66
CA LEU A 120 0.35 -3.66 6.36
C LEU A 120 0.26 -4.98 5.59
N ARG A 121 -0.94 -5.33 5.10
CA ARG A 121 -1.18 -6.58 4.36
C ARG A 121 -1.39 -6.30 2.88
N ASP A 122 -2.59 -5.92 2.49
CA ASP A 122 -2.92 -5.80 1.06
C ASP A 122 -3.17 -4.35 0.66
N VAL A 123 -2.78 -3.98 -0.54
CA VAL A 123 -3.24 -2.74 -1.18
C VAL A 123 -4.47 -3.04 -2.04
N VAL A 124 -5.48 -2.18 -2.00
CA VAL A 124 -6.69 -2.31 -2.82
C VAL A 124 -6.66 -1.27 -3.94
N ILE A 125 -6.65 -1.79 -5.16
CA ILE A 125 -6.42 -1.06 -6.39
C ILE A 125 -7.66 -1.15 -7.28
N LEU A 126 -7.99 -0.03 -7.90
CA LEU A 126 -9.11 0.15 -8.80
C LEU A 126 -8.58 0.40 -10.22
N PRO A 127 -8.36 -0.65 -11.03
CA PRO A 127 -7.93 -0.51 -12.41
C PRO A 127 -9.09 -0.12 -13.34
N GLU A 128 -8.75 0.30 -14.57
CA GLU A 128 -9.73 0.55 -15.64
C GLU A 128 -10.31 -0.75 -16.20
N ASP A 129 -9.45 -1.75 -16.41
CA ASP A 129 -9.83 -3.11 -16.82
C ASP A 129 -9.24 -4.11 -15.81
N LEU A 130 -10.11 -4.96 -15.24
CA LEU A 130 -9.74 -5.88 -14.18
C LEU A 130 -8.85 -7.03 -14.67
N ASP A 131 -9.08 -7.53 -15.88
CA ASP A 131 -8.33 -8.66 -16.44
C ASP A 131 -6.99 -8.19 -17.01
N GLU A 132 -6.95 -7.02 -17.68
CA GLU A 132 -5.69 -6.38 -18.08
C GLU A 132 -4.78 -6.16 -16.87
N ALA A 133 -5.34 -5.56 -15.81
CA ALA A 133 -4.57 -5.28 -14.61
C ALA A 133 -4.11 -6.57 -13.93
N ALA A 134 -4.91 -7.63 -13.93
CA ALA A 134 -4.48 -8.92 -13.40
C ALA A 134 -3.24 -9.45 -14.13
N ASP A 135 -3.24 -9.42 -15.46
CA ASP A 135 -2.11 -9.87 -16.27
C ASP A 135 -0.88 -8.97 -16.10
N ARG A 136 -1.07 -7.65 -16.07
CA ARG A 136 0.01 -6.68 -15.86
C ARG A 136 0.61 -6.79 -14.47
N TYR A 137 -0.21 -6.84 -13.41
CA TYR A 137 0.28 -7.03 -12.06
C TYR A 137 0.90 -8.42 -11.87
N ALA A 138 0.42 -9.46 -12.55
CA ALA A 138 1.05 -10.79 -12.50
C ALA A 138 2.47 -10.76 -13.07
N ARG A 139 2.67 -10.12 -14.23
CA ARG A 139 4.01 -9.88 -14.79
C ARG A 139 4.87 -9.00 -13.88
N PHE A 140 4.29 -7.93 -13.33
CA PHE A 140 5.02 -7.00 -12.48
C PHE A 140 5.43 -7.62 -11.14
N THR A 141 4.61 -8.51 -10.57
CA THR A 141 4.81 -9.10 -9.24
C THR A 141 5.41 -10.50 -9.28
N GLU A 142 5.38 -11.19 -10.42
CA GLU A 142 5.63 -12.64 -10.56
C GLU A 142 4.67 -13.51 -9.71
N ALA A 143 3.56 -12.94 -9.25
CA ALA A 143 2.53 -13.65 -8.50
C ALA A 143 1.38 -14.09 -9.41
N SER A 144 0.81 -15.26 -9.11
CA SER A 144 -0.37 -15.75 -9.84
C SER A 144 -1.64 -15.03 -9.38
N PRO A 145 -2.43 -14.45 -10.30
CA PRO A 145 -3.70 -13.84 -9.94
C PRO A 145 -4.73 -14.92 -9.63
N LYS A 146 -5.46 -14.74 -8.54
CA LYS A 146 -6.58 -15.59 -8.13
C LYS A 146 -7.87 -14.77 -8.16
N ARG A 147 -8.82 -15.14 -9.00
CA ARG A 147 -10.15 -14.53 -9.01
C ARG A 147 -10.94 -15.04 -7.81
N ILE A 148 -11.18 -14.16 -6.84
CA ILE A 148 -11.88 -14.48 -5.59
C ILE A 148 -13.38 -14.20 -5.70
N ALA A 149 -13.76 -13.24 -6.56
CA ALA A 149 -15.14 -12.94 -6.93
C ALA A 149 -15.22 -12.43 -8.38
N GLU A 150 -16.43 -12.21 -8.90
CA GLU A 150 -16.66 -11.61 -10.23
C GLU A 150 -15.95 -10.26 -10.38
N ASP A 151 -15.89 -9.48 -9.31
CA ASP A 151 -15.33 -8.13 -9.29
C ASP A 151 -14.09 -7.99 -8.40
N MET A 152 -13.41 -9.10 -8.12
CA MET A 152 -12.23 -9.10 -7.26
C MET A 152 -11.21 -10.18 -7.64
N ILE A 153 -9.97 -9.73 -7.82
CA ILE A 153 -8.80 -10.58 -8.06
C ILE A 153 -7.75 -10.25 -6.99
N ARG A 154 -7.10 -11.27 -6.43
CA ARG A 154 -5.97 -11.10 -5.52
C ARG A 154 -4.70 -11.70 -6.11
N LEU A 155 -3.60 -10.96 -6.02
CA LEU A 155 -2.24 -11.45 -6.20
C LEU A 155 -1.59 -11.52 -4.83
N GLU A 156 -1.38 -12.73 -4.34
CA GLU A 156 -0.75 -13.01 -3.06
C GLU A 156 0.77 -12.88 -3.19
N LEU A 157 1.39 -12.08 -2.30
CA LEU A 157 2.82 -11.85 -2.27
C LEU A 157 3.44 -12.53 -1.04
N ALA A 158 4.77 -12.59 -0.97
CA ALA A 158 5.47 -13.13 0.20
C ALA A 158 5.10 -12.42 1.51
N ARG A 159 4.72 -11.14 1.42
CA ARG A 159 4.12 -10.38 2.51
C ARG A 159 2.92 -9.61 1.98
N GLY A 160 1.72 -10.01 2.40
CA GLY A 160 0.49 -9.34 2.00
C GLY A 160 0.13 -9.57 0.53
N GLY A 161 -0.37 -8.54 -0.15
CA GLY A 161 -0.85 -8.72 -1.52
C GLY A 161 -1.35 -7.48 -2.25
N VAL A 162 -1.75 -7.69 -3.50
CA VAL A 162 -2.47 -6.72 -4.32
C VAL A 162 -3.87 -7.24 -4.56
N VAL A 163 -4.87 -6.44 -4.22
CA VAL A 163 -6.28 -6.72 -4.49
C VAL A 163 -6.72 -5.76 -5.59
N LEU A 164 -7.13 -6.31 -6.73
CA LEU A 164 -7.74 -5.58 -7.83
C LEU A 164 -9.25 -5.71 -7.71
N THR A 165 -9.98 -4.61 -7.86
CA THR A 165 -11.44 -4.63 -7.75
C THR A 165 -12.12 -3.60 -8.65
N THR A 166 -13.42 -3.74 -8.88
CA THR A 166 -14.23 -2.75 -9.61
C THR A 166 -14.76 -1.67 -8.65
N PRO A 167 -15.37 -0.56 -9.15
CA PRO A 167 -16.00 0.43 -8.28
C PRO A 167 -17.07 -0.16 -7.35
N ALA A 168 -17.82 -1.17 -7.84
CA ALA A 168 -18.85 -1.85 -7.05
C ALA A 168 -18.21 -2.70 -5.93
N GLY A 169 -17.11 -3.41 -6.22
CA GLY A 169 -16.38 -4.17 -5.22
C GLY A 169 -15.72 -3.25 -4.18
N ALA A 170 -15.11 -2.14 -4.60
CA ALA A 170 -14.57 -1.11 -3.72
C ALA A 170 -15.63 -0.53 -2.77
N ALA A 171 -16.82 -0.21 -3.27
CA ALA A 171 -17.92 0.29 -2.46
C ALA A 171 -18.41 -0.71 -1.39
N ARG A 172 -18.31 -2.02 -1.67
CA ARG A 172 -18.61 -3.07 -0.69
C ARG A 172 -17.50 -3.25 0.34
N LEU A 173 -16.24 -3.16 -0.08
CA LEU A 173 -15.08 -3.24 0.81
C LEU A 173 -15.01 -2.05 1.77
N PHE A 174 -15.28 -0.84 1.28
CA PHE A 174 -15.14 0.41 2.02
C PHE A 174 -16.46 1.20 2.05
N PRO A 175 -17.50 0.69 2.75
CA PRO A 175 -18.80 1.31 2.73
C PRO A 175 -18.75 2.72 3.33
N GLY A 176 -19.16 3.71 2.54
CA GLY A 176 -19.17 5.13 2.91
C GLY A 176 -17.85 5.87 2.67
N ALA A 177 -16.80 5.19 2.20
CA ALA A 177 -15.57 5.86 1.80
C ALA A 177 -15.74 6.57 0.46
N THR A 178 -15.02 7.69 0.29
CA THR A 178 -14.86 8.30 -1.03
C THR A 178 -13.81 7.50 -1.79
N VAL A 179 -14.24 6.85 -2.87
CA VAL A 179 -13.36 6.07 -3.76
C VAL A 179 -12.66 7.03 -4.74
N PRO A 180 -11.36 6.84 -5.04
CA PRO A 180 -10.68 7.63 -6.07
C PRO A 180 -11.30 7.42 -7.46
N PRO A 181 -11.05 8.33 -8.43
CA PRO A 181 -11.38 8.09 -9.82
C PRO A 181 -10.65 6.84 -10.34
N VAL A 182 -11.26 6.16 -11.30
CA VAL A 182 -10.64 5.05 -12.04
C VAL A 182 -9.67 5.64 -13.07
N PRO A 183 -8.43 5.13 -13.22
CA PRO A 183 -7.75 4.17 -12.33
C PRO A 183 -7.16 4.86 -11.07
N GLY A 184 -7.08 4.12 -9.95
CA GLY A 184 -6.56 4.64 -8.68
C GLY A 184 -6.35 3.60 -7.57
N VAL A 185 -5.86 4.03 -6.41
CA VAL A 185 -5.67 3.18 -5.22
C VAL A 185 -6.66 3.59 -4.13
N VAL A 186 -7.57 2.67 -3.79
CA VAL A 186 -8.72 2.96 -2.92
C VAL A 186 -8.32 3.00 -1.45
N GLY A 187 -7.46 2.07 -1.05
CA GLY A 187 -7.20 1.81 0.36
C GLY A 187 -6.27 0.62 0.56
N TYR A 188 -6.21 0.14 1.80
CA TYR A 188 -5.33 -0.96 2.17
C TYR A 188 -5.80 -1.68 3.44
N GLY A 189 -5.38 -2.94 3.56
CA GLY A 189 -5.62 -3.82 4.69
C GLY A 189 -4.52 -3.71 5.75
N LEU A 190 -4.91 -3.60 7.01
CA LEU A 190 -4.04 -3.49 8.17
C LEU A 190 -4.40 -4.56 9.19
N LEU A 191 -3.39 -5.15 9.85
CA LEU A 191 -3.63 -5.95 11.04
C LEU A 191 -3.49 -5.13 12.30
N SER A 192 -4.31 -5.49 13.27
CA SER A 192 -4.36 -4.90 14.60
C SER A 192 -4.27 -6.01 15.65
N ASP A 193 -3.37 -5.88 16.62
CA ASP A 193 -3.26 -6.85 17.74
C ASP A 193 -4.54 -6.91 18.58
N THR A 194 -5.28 -5.81 18.67
CA THR A 194 -6.53 -5.76 19.46
C THR A 194 -7.53 -4.82 18.78
N LEU A 195 -8.36 -5.38 17.89
CA LEU A 195 -9.29 -4.60 17.06
C LEU A 195 -10.24 -3.70 17.87
N SER A 196 -10.68 -4.14 19.05
CA SER A 196 -11.51 -3.34 19.96
C SER A 196 -10.77 -2.13 20.54
N ALA A 197 -9.47 -2.26 20.85
CA ALA A 197 -8.65 -1.15 21.32
C ALA A 197 -8.36 -0.16 20.18
N THR A 198 -8.06 -0.68 18.98
CA THR A 198 -7.91 0.11 17.76
C THR A 198 -9.15 0.94 17.47
N ARG A 199 -10.33 0.31 17.57
CA ARG A 199 -11.62 0.98 17.47
C ARG A 199 -11.75 2.12 18.48
N ALA A 200 -11.58 1.82 19.77
CA ALA A 200 -11.70 2.81 20.83
C ALA A 200 -10.73 3.99 20.65
N PHE A 201 -9.51 3.72 20.16
CA PHE A 201 -8.51 4.74 19.89
C PHE A 201 -8.99 5.76 18.85
N PHE A 202 -9.53 5.29 17.73
CA PHE A 202 -9.99 6.15 16.63
C PHE A 202 -11.32 6.84 16.96
N GLU A 203 -12.29 6.10 17.50
CA GLU A 203 -13.59 6.66 17.88
C GLU A 203 -13.44 7.74 18.96
N GLY A 204 -12.57 7.53 19.96
CA GLY A 204 -12.25 8.52 20.98
C GLY A 204 -11.57 9.79 20.43
N ARG A 205 -11.11 9.77 19.18
CA ARG A 205 -10.52 10.91 18.46
C ARG A 205 -11.43 11.45 17.35
N GLY A 206 -12.69 11.03 17.33
CA GLY A 206 -13.68 11.52 16.37
C GLY A 206 -13.57 10.90 14.98
N PHE A 207 -12.90 9.74 14.84
CA PHE A 207 -12.81 8.99 13.60
C PHE A 207 -13.69 7.73 13.70
N PRO A 208 -14.91 7.73 13.12
CA PRO A 208 -15.82 6.60 13.25
C PRO A 208 -15.27 5.35 12.56
N VAL A 209 -15.26 4.24 13.30
CA VAL A 209 -14.88 2.93 12.79
C VAL A 209 -16.15 2.12 12.56
N ARG A 210 -16.31 1.50 11.39
CA ARG A 210 -17.51 0.73 11.04
C ARG A 210 -17.18 -0.77 11.04
N ASP A 211 -17.92 -1.58 11.78
CA ASP A 211 -17.83 -3.04 11.61
C ASP A 211 -18.34 -3.45 10.22
N THR A 212 -17.56 -4.25 9.53
CA THR A 212 -17.89 -4.78 8.19
C THR A 212 -17.89 -6.31 8.14
N GLY A 213 -17.58 -6.95 9.26
CA GLY A 213 -17.71 -8.39 9.45
C GLY A 213 -17.09 -8.86 10.77
N PRO A 214 -17.14 -10.16 11.08
CA PRO A 214 -16.43 -10.72 12.22
C PRO A 214 -14.92 -10.46 12.10
N GLY A 215 -14.32 -9.88 13.13
CA GLY A 215 -12.89 -9.55 13.15
C GLY A 215 -12.47 -8.49 12.12
N LEU A 216 -13.41 -7.73 11.55
CA LEU A 216 -13.14 -6.81 10.45
C LEU A 216 -13.87 -5.48 10.62
N ALA A 217 -13.11 -4.40 10.53
CA ALA A 217 -13.62 -3.05 10.54
C ALA A 217 -13.11 -2.22 9.37
N CYS A 218 -13.87 -1.19 9.00
CA CYS A 218 -13.52 -0.20 7.99
C CYS A 218 -13.39 1.18 8.64
N LEU A 219 -12.35 1.91 8.28
CA LEU A 219 -12.16 3.31 8.64
C LEU A 219 -11.99 4.15 7.38
N THR A 220 -12.87 5.15 7.19
CA THR A 220 -12.68 6.15 6.12
C THR A 220 -11.71 7.21 6.61
N LEU A 221 -10.68 7.52 5.81
CA LEU A 221 -9.71 8.54 6.17
C LEU A 221 -10.28 9.95 5.94
N PRO A 222 -9.82 10.96 6.70
CA PRO A 222 -10.21 12.34 6.47
C PRO A 222 -9.82 12.80 5.06
N ALA A 223 -10.54 13.78 4.52
CA ALA A 223 -10.31 14.31 3.16
C ALA A 223 -8.89 14.81 2.91
N SER A 224 -8.15 15.21 3.96
CA SER A 224 -6.74 15.62 3.87
C SER A 224 -5.77 14.47 3.61
N LEU A 225 -6.17 13.23 3.89
CA LEU A 225 -5.38 12.02 3.62
C LEU A 225 -5.97 11.24 2.45
N GLY A 226 -7.29 11.12 2.38
CA GLY A 226 -8.00 10.34 1.38
C GLY A 226 -7.82 8.83 1.52
N GLY A 227 -8.69 8.05 0.87
CA GLY A 227 -8.69 6.59 0.92
C GLY A 227 -9.36 6.00 2.17
N ALA A 228 -9.22 4.69 2.36
CA ALA A 228 -9.83 3.96 3.46
C ALA A 228 -8.97 2.77 3.93
N TRP A 229 -9.17 2.35 5.18
CA TRP A 229 -8.54 1.19 5.77
C TRP A 229 -9.55 0.09 6.00
N LEU A 230 -9.14 -1.14 5.70
CA LEU A 230 -9.73 -2.34 6.29
C LEU A 230 -8.79 -2.81 7.39
N ILE A 231 -9.32 -2.95 8.61
CA ILE A 231 -8.55 -3.31 9.80
C ILE A 231 -9.08 -4.64 10.30
N ALA A 232 -8.20 -5.63 10.40
CA ALA A 232 -8.54 -6.96 10.88
C ALA A 232 -7.71 -7.34 12.11
N ASP A 233 -8.25 -8.21 12.96
CA ASP A 233 -7.47 -8.88 14.01
C ASP A 233 -6.73 -10.11 13.49
N ASP A 234 -7.28 -10.78 12.47
CA ASP A 234 -6.69 -11.93 11.80
C ASP A 234 -6.73 -11.77 10.27
N GLU A 235 -5.68 -12.23 9.59
CA GLU A 235 -5.57 -12.12 8.12
C GLU A 235 -6.71 -12.87 7.39
N GLN A 236 -7.26 -13.94 7.97
CA GLN A 236 -8.39 -14.67 7.40
C GLN A 236 -9.71 -13.89 7.47
N ALA A 237 -9.78 -12.82 8.29
CA ALA A 237 -10.97 -11.98 8.36
C ALA A 237 -11.15 -11.14 7.09
N PHE A 238 -10.06 -10.85 6.35
CA PHE A 238 -10.12 -10.08 5.11
C PHE A 238 -11.00 -10.78 4.05
N PRO A 239 -11.87 -10.04 3.35
CA PRO A 239 -12.82 -10.64 2.39
C PRO A 239 -12.15 -11.43 1.25
N TRP A 240 -10.94 -11.04 0.85
CA TRP A 240 -10.16 -11.69 -0.21
C TRP A 240 -9.36 -12.91 0.24
N ASN A 241 -9.36 -13.24 1.53
CA ASN A 241 -8.70 -14.43 2.10
C ASN A 241 -9.68 -15.55 2.44
N ARG A 242 -10.99 -15.28 2.43
CA ARG A 242 -12.00 -16.29 2.69
C ARG A 242 -12.02 -17.29 1.53
N ARG A 243 -11.76 -18.56 1.83
CA ARG A 243 -12.03 -19.65 0.89
C ARG A 243 -13.51 -19.60 0.53
N ALA A 244 -13.84 -19.74 -0.75
CA ALA A 244 -15.23 -20.00 -1.15
C ALA A 244 -15.73 -21.17 -0.29
N ALA A 245 -16.82 -20.96 0.45
CA ALA A 245 -17.50 -22.07 1.08
C ALA A 245 -17.91 -23.02 -0.05
N GLY A 246 -17.34 -24.22 -0.04
CA GLY A 246 -17.65 -25.27 -1.02
C GLY A 246 -19.08 -25.77 -0.89
#